data_AF-A0A963RHU8-F1
#
_entry.id   AF-A0A963RHU8-F1
#
_cell.length_a   1.000
_cell.length_b   1.000
_cell.length_c   1.000
_cell.angle_alpha   90.00
_cell.angle_beta   90.00
_cell.angle_gamma   90.00
#
_symmetry.space_group_name_H-M   'P 1'
#
loop_
_entity.id
_entity.type
_entity.pdbx_description
1 polymer ?
#
loop_
_entity_poly.entity_id
_entity_poly.type
_entity_poly.pdbx_seq_one_letter_code
_entity_poly.pdbx_strand_id
1 'polypeptide(L)' 'HAMWFHEPFAVDDWLLYSMDSPWAGHARGLSRGQIFTRDGRLVASVTQEGMIRHV' A
#
# COMPACT_ATOMS: atom_id res chain seq x y z
N HIS A 1 -5.08 4.51 -8.25
CA HIS A 1 -5.04 3.60 -7.09
C HIS A 1 -5.33 2.19 -7.61
N ALA A 2 -4.46 1.23 -7.33
CA ALA A 2 -4.64 -0.16 -7.74
C ALA A 2 -4.20 -1.09 -6.62
N MET A 3 -4.89 -2.22 -6.51
CA MET A 3 -4.69 -3.21 -5.46
C MET A 3 -4.86 -4.61 -6.04
N TRP A 4 -4.01 -5.53 -5.61
CA TRP A 4 -4.06 -6.94 -5.96
C TRP A 4 -4.18 -7.75 -4.67
N PHE A 5 -5.22 -8.57 -4.60
CA PHE A 5 -5.44 -9.50 -3.51
C PHE A 5 -4.81 -10.84 -3.86
N HIS A 6 -4.02 -11.39 -2.95
CA HIS A 6 -3.28 -12.63 -3.17
C HIS A 6 -3.97 -13.82 -2.50
N GLU A 7 -4.62 -13.59 -1.36
CA GLU A 7 -5.25 -14.61 -0.53
C GLU A 7 -6.44 -14.03 0.25
N PRO A 8 -7.41 -14.84 0.70
CA PRO A 8 -8.41 -14.42 1.68
C PRO A 8 -7.77 -14.02 3.03
N PHE A 9 -8.39 -13.05 3.70
CA PHE A 9 -8.01 -12.61 5.04
C PHE A 9 -9.20 -12.04 5.80
N ALA A 10 -9.12 -12.10 7.11
CA ALA A 10 -10.07 -11.48 8.03
C ALA A 10 -9.74 -9.99 8.19
N VAL A 11 -10.75 -9.13 8.05
CA VAL A 11 -10.61 -7.67 8.25
C VAL A 11 -10.84 -7.25 9.69
N ASP A 12 -11.27 -8.19 10.54
CA ASP A 12 -11.53 -8.04 11.97
C ASP A 12 -10.33 -8.48 12.85
N ASP A 13 -9.21 -8.87 12.25
CA ASP A 13 -7.92 -9.07 12.93
C ASP A 13 -6.89 -8.02 12.45
N TRP A 14 -5.75 -7.96 13.12
CA TRP A 14 -4.68 -7.03 12.81
C TRP A 14 -4.06 -7.31 11.43
N LEU A 15 -3.94 -6.24 10.66
CA LEU A 15 -3.21 -6.19 9.40
C LEU A 15 -2.07 -5.17 9.49
N LEU A 16 -0.86 -5.56 9.12
CA LEU A 16 0.25 -4.65 8.94
C LEU A 16 0.21 -4.08 7.52
N TYR A 17 0.12 -2.76 7.38
CA TYR A 17 0.29 -2.09 6.10
C TYR A 17 1.66 -1.42 6.03
N SER A 18 2.61 -2.09 5.38
CA SER A 18 3.96 -1.57 5.15
C SER A 18 3.98 -0.75 3.86
N MET A 19 4.49 0.47 3.91
CA MET A 19 4.48 1.40 2.77
C MET A 19 5.86 2.01 2.54
N ASP A 20 6.17 2.25 1.26
CA ASP A 20 7.33 3.01 0.83
C ASP A 20 6.97 3.94 -0.36
N SER A 21 7.87 4.88 -0.65
CA SER A 21 7.74 5.77 -1.81
C SER A 21 9.03 5.74 -2.63
N PRO A 22 9.07 4.99 -3.74
CA PRO A 22 10.28 4.88 -4.55
C PRO A 22 10.55 6.13 -5.41
N TRP A 23 9.56 7.01 -5.61
CA TRP A 23 9.72 8.19 -6.44
C TRP A 23 8.76 9.33 -6.06
N ALA A 24 9.28 10.55 -6.06
CA ALA A 24 8.51 11.77 -5.98
C ALA A 24 9.11 12.86 -6.88
N GLY A 25 8.26 13.58 -7.61
CA GLY A 25 8.69 14.61 -8.54
C GLY A 25 7.51 15.14 -9.37
N HIS A 26 7.71 16.28 -10.03
CA HIS A 26 6.72 16.87 -10.95
C HIS A 26 5.29 16.97 -10.37
N ALA A 27 5.19 17.41 -9.11
CA ALA A 27 3.94 17.51 -8.36
C ALA A 27 3.19 16.16 -8.19
N ARG A 28 3.91 15.04 -8.22
CA ARG A 28 3.39 13.69 -7.99
C ARG A 28 4.27 12.88 -7.04
N GLY A 29 3.69 11.89 -6.38
CA GLY A 29 4.41 10.87 -5.62
C GLY A 29 3.86 9.50 -5.94
N LEU A 30 4.76 8.55 -6.22
CA LEU A 30 4.46 7.14 -6.33
C LEU A 30 4.65 6.48 -4.95
N SER A 31 3.61 5.82 -4.48
CA SER A 31 3.61 5.05 -3.24
C SER A 31 3.25 3.61 -3.54
N ARG A 32 3.93 2.69 -2.84
CA ARG A 32 3.60 1.27 -2.85
C ARG A 32 3.30 0.84 -1.42
N GLY A 33 2.56 -0.24 -1.29
CA GLY A 33 2.45 -0.91 -0.01
C GLY A 33 2.13 -2.39 -0.12
N GLN A 34 2.40 -3.08 0.97
CA GLN A 34 2.17 -4.50 1.17
C GLN A 34 1.37 -4.68 2.45
N ILE A 35 0.29 -5.45 2.37
CA ILE A 35 -0.59 -5.74 3.50
C ILE A 35 -0.33 -7.16 3.95
N PHE A 36 0.00 -7.33 5.23
CA PHE A 36 0.27 -8.62 5.86
C PHE A 36 -0.71 -8.89 6.97
N THR A 37 -1.10 -10.16 7.16
CA THR A 37 -1.80 -10.61 8.36
C THR A 37 -0.86 -10.64 9.56
N ARG A 38 -1.42 -10.75 10.77
CA ARG A 38 -0.67 -10.80 12.03
C ARG A 38 0.39 -11.92 12.09
N ASP A 39 0.14 -13.05 11.42
CA ASP A 39 1.06 -14.18 11.27
C ASP A 39 2.09 -13.99 10.14
N GLY A 40 2.10 -12.83 9.47
CA GLY A 40 3.13 -12.44 8.51
C GLY A 40 2.88 -12.82 7.05
N ARG A 41 1.69 -13.35 6.70
CA ARG A 41 1.35 -13.71 5.32
C ARG A 41 0.99 -12.46 4.51
N LEU A 42 1.57 -12.30 3.32
CA LEU A 42 1.24 -11.24 2.37
C LEU A 42 -0.13 -11.51 1.73
N VAL A 43 -1.09 -10.60 1.95
CA VAL A 43 -2.47 -10.79 1.49
C VAL A 43 -2.90 -9.78 0.43
N ALA A 44 -2.25 -8.61 0.36
CA ALA A 44 -2.46 -7.67 -0.74
C ALA A 44 -1.23 -6.82 -1.06
N SER A 45 -1.12 -6.40 -2.33
CA SER A 45 -0.17 -5.38 -2.79
C SER A 45 -0.94 -4.16 -3.30
N VAL A 46 -0.44 -2.97 -3.01
CA VAL A 46 -1.07 -1.69 -3.35
C VAL A 46 -0.07 -0.80 -4.09
N THR A 47 -0.56 -0.08 -5.11
CA THR A 47 0.16 1.04 -5.73
C THR A 47 -0.75 2.24 -5.91
N GLN A 48 -0.20 3.43 -5.68
CA GLN A 48 -0.90 4.68 -5.89
C GLN A 48 0.07 5.75 -6.37
N GLU A 49 -0.36 6.51 -7.37
CA GLU A 49 0.24 7.81 -7.67
C GLU A 49 -0.75 8.90 -7.24
N GLY A 50 -0.26 9.93 -6.56
CA GLY A 50 -1.06 11.06 -6.09
C GLY A 50 -0.40 12.40 -6.38
N MET A 51 -1.20 13.46 -6.46
CA MET A 51 -0.71 14.84 -6.59
C MET A 51 -0.10 15.32 -5.27
N ILE A 52 1.03 16.02 -5.33
CA ILE A 52 1.67 16.69 -4.20
C ILE A 52 1.77 18.18 -4.50
N ARG A 53 1.23 19.02 -3.62
CA ARG A 53 1.25 20.48 -3.76
C ARG A 53 1.57 21.12 -2.41
N HIS A 54 2.44 22.11 -2.40
CA HIS A 54 2.63 22.99 -1.25
C HIS A 54 1.40 23.90 -1.12
N VAL A 55 0.87 24.02 0.09
CA VAL A 55 -0.26 24.90 0.45
C VAL A 55 0.23 26.13 1.19
#